data_AF-A0A9J7KUL1-F1
#
_entry.id   AF-A0A9J7KUL1-F1
#
_cell.length_a   1.000
_cell.length_b   1.000
_cell.length_c   1.000
_cell.angle_alpha   90.00
_cell.angle_beta   90.00
_cell.angle_gamma   90.00
#
_symmetry.space_group_name_H-M   'P 1'
#
loop_
_entity.id
_entity.type
_entity.pdbx_description
1 polymer ?
#
loop_
_entity_poly.entity_id
_entity_poly.type
_entity_poly.pdbx_seq_one_letter_code
_entity_poly.pdbx_strand_id
1 'polypeptide(L)'
;MPYDTATNKFLIYLKNAVDNNALFRFGLTDHHQEGGWMWEDNVALGSFRVWGPGEPNNLRNEDCAEYFPGSHPSPSNTWNDGPCTDANRKFICQVTPSGCPSGYQQHGRNCYKAYSEKKSYDAAAAVCRVGSGSLAMPRDQATHQFLITLKNQVDRAAGFWLGFDDRSQEGGWRYADGTRLGSFQPWNTGEPNQYGGNEDCGMINLDPNNKWNDLGCSSQLHFICQISLQVVDSCGGNLPGSAGIFISPGYPQTYSDNQKCRWFINVPPGHVARLTFLDFDLENRFDHVTVLDGCSNTELGKFTGTSRPPDVSSSGRTMEVVFTTDHSVKERGFKARYYAVANHVAGSGKREMSAPEELELGEPNEDHEKGMLEEDAAMLENNILSEKEGVGCVHKNVL
;
A
#
# COMPACT_ATOMS: atom_id res chain seq x y z
N MET A 1 13.05 -3.12 0.66
CA MET A 1 12.86 -1.70 1.05
C MET A 1 13.32 -1.54 2.50
N PRO A 2 14.45 -0.84 2.77
CA PRO A 2 14.99 -0.66 4.12
C PRO A 2 14.21 0.36 4.96
N TYR A 3 13.07 -0.02 5.52
CA TYR A 3 12.25 0.85 6.38
C TYR A 3 12.86 1.15 7.76
N ASP A 4 13.85 0.36 8.19
CA ASP A 4 14.47 0.49 9.50
C ASP A 4 15.96 0.11 9.48
N THR A 5 16.63 0.36 10.61
CA THR A 5 18.05 0.07 10.82
C THR A 5 18.39 -1.41 10.64
N ALA A 6 17.50 -2.33 11.04
CA ALA A 6 17.78 -3.77 10.99
C ALA A 6 17.77 -4.26 9.53
N THR A 7 16.74 -3.87 8.79
CA THR A 7 16.58 -4.15 7.36
C THR A 7 17.72 -3.52 6.57
N ASN A 8 18.08 -2.25 6.84
CA ASN A 8 19.19 -1.59 6.18
C ASN A 8 20.53 -2.33 6.38
N LYS A 9 20.85 -2.76 7.61
CA LYS A 9 22.06 -3.56 7.89
C LYS A 9 22.07 -4.88 7.12
N PHE A 10 20.92 -5.55 7.05
CA PHE A 10 20.78 -6.79 6.30
C PHE A 10 21.00 -6.59 4.79
N LEU A 11 20.43 -5.54 4.20
CA LEU A 11 20.64 -5.22 2.79
C LEU A 11 22.11 -4.86 2.48
N ILE A 12 22.77 -4.12 3.37
CA ILE A 12 24.22 -3.84 3.26
C ILE A 12 25.02 -5.14 3.26
N TYR A 13 24.71 -6.07 4.18
CA TYR A 13 25.35 -7.39 4.22
C TYR A 13 25.16 -8.15 2.90
N LEU A 14 23.94 -8.20 2.36
CA LEU A 14 23.65 -8.88 1.10
C LEU A 14 24.40 -8.26 -0.08
N LYS A 15 24.32 -6.93 -0.26
CA LYS A 15 24.99 -6.29 -1.40
C LYS A 15 26.51 -6.46 -1.32
N ASN A 16 27.11 -6.39 -0.12
CA ASN A 16 28.56 -6.49 0.06
C ASN A 16 29.06 -7.91 -0.25
N ALA A 17 28.23 -8.92 0.00
CA ALA A 17 28.52 -10.30 -0.40
C ALA A 17 28.50 -10.49 -1.93
N VAL A 18 27.74 -9.67 -2.67
CA VAL A 18 27.68 -9.70 -4.13
C VAL A 18 28.80 -8.86 -4.74
N ASP A 19 28.91 -7.60 -4.34
CA ASP A 19 29.91 -6.64 -4.83
C ASP A 19 29.96 -5.39 -3.92
N ASN A 20 31.00 -5.29 -3.10
CA ASN A 20 31.16 -4.16 -2.18
C ASN A 20 31.56 -2.84 -2.88
N ASN A 21 31.97 -2.88 -4.15
CA ASN A 21 32.48 -1.72 -4.88
C ASN A 21 31.46 -1.15 -5.89
N ALA A 22 30.27 -1.75 -6.01
CA ALA A 22 29.24 -1.32 -6.95
C ALA A 22 28.12 -0.52 -6.28
N LEU A 23 27.40 0.24 -7.11
CA LEU A 23 26.16 0.93 -6.75
C LEU A 23 24.99 -0.07 -6.84
N PHE A 24 24.15 -0.08 -5.81
CA PHE A 24 22.97 -0.95 -5.74
C PHE A 24 21.70 -0.15 -5.58
N ARG A 25 20.88 -0.12 -6.64
CA ARG A 25 19.54 0.44 -6.57
C ARG A 25 18.63 -0.39 -5.68
N PHE A 26 17.72 0.30 -5.03
CA PHE A 26 16.60 -0.29 -4.33
C PHE A 26 15.36 0.57 -4.59
N GLY A 27 14.19 0.04 -4.26
CA GLY A 27 12.92 0.63 -4.67
C GLY A 27 12.51 1.89 -3.91
N LEU A 28 13.34 2.92 -3.88
CA LEU A 28 13.03 4.26 -3.37
C LEU A 28 13.33 5.26 -4.48
N THR A 29 12.38 6.12 -4.81
CA THR A 29 12.44 7.06 -5.93
C THR A 29 11.61 8.30 -5.64
N ASP A 30 12.03 9.44 -6.15
CA ASP A 30 11.25 10.68 -6.17
C ASP A 30 10.88 11.09 -7.61
N HIS A 31 10.98 10.15 -8.57
CA HIS A 31 10.62 10.35 -9.98
C HIS A 31 9.15 10.79 -10.18
N HIS A 32 8.31 10.52 -9.19
CA HIS A 32 6.90 10.90 -9.17
C HIS A 32 6.66 12.33 -8.65
N GLN A 33 7.57 12.86 -7.83
CA GLN A 33 7.56 14.21 -7.25
C GLN A 33 8.96 14.55 -6.73
N GLU A 34 9.64 15.50 -7.38
CA GLU A 34 10.97 15.98 -6.97
C GLU A 34 11.08 16.28 -5.46
N GLY A 35 12.03 15.64 -4.78
CA GLY A 35 12.21 15.74 -3.32
C GLY A 35 11.18 14.98 -2.48
N GLY A 36 10.15 14.42 -3.10
CA GLY A 36 9.08 13.60 -2.54
C GLY A 36 9.37 12.11 -2.65
N TRP A 37 10.40 11.67 -1.93
CA TRP A 37 10.85 10.28 -1.94
C TRP A 37 9.75 9.29 -1.53
N MET A 38 9.49 8.30 -2.39
CA MET A 38 8.53 7.23 -2.21
C MET A 38 9.14 5.87 -2.53
N TRP A 39 8.72 4.87 -1.78
CA TRP A 39 9.05 3.48 -2.08
C TRP A 39 8.29 3.00 -3.33
N GLU A 40 8.76 1.95 -3.99
CA GLU A 40 8.09 1.32 -5.17
C GLU A 40 6.68 0.81 -4.86
N ASP A 41 6.36 0.57 -3.59
CA ASP A 41 5.00 0.29 -3.12
C ASP A 41 4.16 1.56 -2.85
N ASN A 42 4.66 2.72 -3.26
CA ASN A 42 4.07 4.06 -3.14
C ASN A 42 3.85 4.53 -1.69
N VAL A 43 4.59 3.94 -0.74
CA VAL A 43 4.68 4.44 0.63
C VAL A 43 5.67 5.62 0.66
N ALA A 44 5.29 6.74 1.27
CA ALA A 44 6.22 7.87 1.45
C ALA A 44 7.42 7.48 2.32
N LEU A 45 8.58 8.06 2.05
CA LEU A 45 9.77 7.85 2.87
C LEU A 45 9.49 8.29 4.31
N GLY A 46 9.57 7.32 5.23
CA GLY A 46 9.36 7.56 6.66
C GLY A 46 10.54 8.27 7.33
N SER A 47 10.59 8.22 8.66
CA SER A 47 11.64 8.87 9.43
C SER A 47 13.02 8.20 9.28
N PHE A 48 13.07 6.92 8.90
CA PHE A 48 14.34 6.24 8.68
C PHE A 48 14.96 6.62 7.34
N ARG A 49 16.18 7.15 7.37
CA ARG A 49 16.97 7.52 6.20
C ARG A 49 18.45 7.49 6.52
N VAL A 50 19.27 7.09 5.56
CA VAL A 50 20.73 7.00 5.70
C VAL A 50 21.46 7.54 4.47
N TRP A 51 20.98 8.67 3.96
CA TRP A 51 21.62 9.46 2.91
C TRP A 51 23.09 9.77 3.24
N GLY A 52 23.92 9.78 2.20
CA GLY A 52 25.30 10.20 2.28
C GLY A 52 25.42 11.69 2.61
N PRO A 53 26.59 12.16 3.04
CA PRO A 53 26.83 13.59 3.22
C PRO A 53 26.58 14.33 1.90
N GLY A 54 25.59 15.25 1.91
CA GLY A 54 25.21 16.02 0.73
C GLY A 54 24.03 15.43 -0.06
N GLU A 55 23.57 14.22 0.27
CA GLU A 55 22.48 13.54 -0.43
C GLU A 55 21.12 13.68 0.30
N PRO A 56 19.99 13.60 -0.42
CA PRO A 56 19.89 13.60 -1.89
C PRO A 56 20.20 14.99 -2.47
N ASN A 57 20.90 15.04 -3.59
CA ASN A 57 21.43 16.28 -4.18
C ASN A 57 20.75 16.69 -5.51
N ASN A 58 19.98 15.78 -6.09
CA ASN A 58 19.32 15.86 -7.39
C ASN A 58 20.22 16.35 -8.55
N LEU A 59 21.47 15.89 -8.60
CA LEU A 59 22.42 16.32 -9.61
C LEU A 59 22.08 15.70 -10.97
N ARG A 60 21.46 16.49 -11.85
CA ARG A 60 21.03 16.07 -13.20
C ARG A 60 19.77 15.19 -13.19
N ASN A 61 18.81 15.50 -12.32
CA ASN A 61 17.51 14.82 -12.25
C ASN A 61 17.67 13.36 -11.80
N GLU A 62 18.33 13.19 -10.65
CA GLU A 62 18.70 11.90 -10.08
C GLU A 62 17.58 11.37 -9.21
N ASP A 63 16.65 10.64 -9.83
CA ASP A 63 15.40 10.33 -9.15
C ASP A 63 15.37 8.95 -8.43
N CYS A 64 16.48 8.20 -8.41
CA CYS A 64 16.51 6.81 -7.95
C CYS A 64 17.54 6.57 -6.84
N ALA A 65 17.09 6.05 -5.70
CA ALA A 65 17.98 5.77 -4.58
C ALA A 65 18.83 4.53 -4.80
N GLU A 66 20.09 4.62 -4.39
CA GLU A 66 21.07 3.55 -4.49
C GLU A 66 22.05 3.56 -3.30
N TYR A 67 22.57 2.38 -2.96
CA TYR A 67 23.66 2.29 -1.99
C TYR A 67 24.99 2.68 -2.63
N PHE A 68 25.65 3.68 -2.04
CA PHE A 68 26.94 4.19 -2.45
C PHE A 68 28.10 3.29 -1.98
N PRO A 69 29.04 2.88 -2.85
CA PRO A 69 30.19 2.07 -2.46
C PRO A 69 31.23 2.84 -1.62
N GLY A 70 31.14 4.17 -1.60
CA GLY A 70 32.06 5.04 -0.86
C GLY A 70 33.18 5.59 -1.73
N SER A 71 33.51 6.87 -1.53
CA SER A 71 34.66 7.56 -2.10
C SER A 71 34.89 8.82 -1.30
N HIS A 72 36.12 9.12 -0.89
CA HIS A 72 36.41 10.28 -0.04
C HIS A 72 35.81 11.57 -0.67
N PRO A 73 34.95 12.34 0.03
CA PRO A 73 34.65 12.30 1.48
C PRO A 73 33.42 11.46 1.90
N SER A 74 32.68 10.88 0.96
CA SER A 74 31.43 10.15 1.21
C SER A 74 31.69 8.71 1.70
N PRO A 75 31.19 8.33 2.89
CA PRO A 75 31.38 6.99 3.45
C PRO A 75 30.66 5.92 2.64
N SER A 76 31.20 4.70 2.66
CA SER A 76 30.56 3.53 2.03
C SER A 76 29.25 3.16 2.72
N ASN A 77 28.32 2.58 1.98
CA ASN A 77 27.03 2.03 2.44
C ASN A 77 25.97 3.05 2.86
N THR A 78 26.16 4.34 2.58
CA THR A 78 25.10 5.34 2.64
C THR A 78 24.25 5.32 1.38
N TRP A 79 23.10 5.98 1.40
CA TRP A 79 22.27 6.17 0.21
C TRP A 79 22.79 7.35 -0.62
N ASN A 80 22.62 7.24 -1.93
CA ASN A 80 22.85 8.24 -2.95
C ASN A 80 21.61 8.30 -3.83
N ASP A 81 21.24 9.45 -4.33
CA ASP A 81 20.30 9.58 -5.44
C ASP A 81 21.09 9.55 -6.75
N GLY A 82 20.64 8.72 -7.68
CA GLY A 82 21.30 8.51 -8.96
C GLY A 82 20.29 8.50 -10.11
N PRO A 83 20.75 8.61 -11.37
CA PRO A 83 19.86 8.72 -12.50
C PRO A 83 19.14 7.38 -12.69
N CYS A 84 17.82 7.37 -12.78
CA CYS A 84 17.03 6.14 -12.95
C CYS A 84 17.32 5.40 -14.27
N THR A 85 17.90 6.08 -15.25
CA THR A 85 18.10 5.55 -16.61
C THR A 85 19.39 4.74 -16.79
N ASP A 86 20.33 4.75 -15.82
CA ASP A 86 21.57 3.96 -15.93
C ASP A 86 21.26 2.45 -15.81
N ALA A 87 21.33 1.73 -16.93
CA ALA A 87 21.05 0.30 -17.01
C ALA A 87 22.13 -0.59 -16.37
N ASN A 88 23.30 -0.04 -16.01
CA ASN A 88 24.41 -0.83 -15.46
C ASN A 88 24.36 -0.97 -13.93
N ARG A 89 23.39 -0.34 -13.26
CA ARG A 89 23.25 -0.43 -11.81
C ARG A 89 22.83 -1.83 -11.38
N LYS A 90 23.53 -2.39 -10.38
CA LYS A 90 23.04 -3.57 -9.67
C LYS A 90 21.82 -3.16 -8.86
N PHE A 91 20.97 -4.12 -8.49
CA PHE A 91 19.73 -3.81 -7.78
C PHE A 91 19.37 -4.89 -6.77
N ILE A 92 18.55 -4.50 -5.79
CA ILE A 92 17.99 -5.38 -4.77
C ILE A 92 16.49 -5.51 -5.03
N CYS A 93 16.03 -6.70 -5.43
CA CYS A 93 14.61 -7.00 -5.49
C CYS A 93 14.08 -7.43 -4.12
N GLN A 94 12.89 -6.95 -3.78
CA GLN A 94 12.09 -7.53 -2.71
C GLN A 94 11.00 -8.39 -3.34
N VAL A 95 10.97 -9.67 -2.98
CA VAL A 95 9.86 -10.56 -3.34
C VAL A 95 8.88 -10.55 -2.19
N THR A 96 7.70 -9.96 -2.40
CA THR A 96 6.56 -10.12 -1.51
C THR A 96 5.81 -11.37 -1.96
N PRO A 97 5.80 -12.48 -1.19
CA PRO A 97 5.16 -13.71 -1.64
C PRO A 97 3.66 -13.50 -1.86
N SER A 98 3.14 -13.91 -3.02
CA SER A 98 1.71 -14.12 -3.22
C SER A 98 1.32 -15.45 -2.54
N GLY A 99 0.85 -15.33 -1.30
CA GLY A 99 0.43 -16.47 -0.48
C GLY A 99 1.27 -16.66 0.78
N CYS A 100 0.95 -17.69 1.56
CA CYS A 100 1.62 -17.90 2.84
C CYS A 100 3.04 -18.46 2.68
N PRO A 101 4.00 -17.99 3.50
CA PRO A 101 5.32 -18.59 3.56
C PRO A 101 5.25 -20.10 3.84
N SER A 102 6.30 -20.84 3.47
CA SER A 102 6.35 -22.29 3.70
C SER A 102 6.06 -22.65 5.16
N GLY A 103 5.13 -23.59 5.36
CA GLY A 103 4.68 -24.03 6.69
C GLY A 103 3.65 -23.12 7.37
N TYR A 104 3.24 -22.01 6.75
CA TYR A 104 2.09 -21.22 7.19
C TYR A 104 0.84 -21.62 6.41
N GLN A 105 -0.31 -21.63 7.11
CA GLN A 105 -1.63 -21.90 6.54
C GLN A 105 -2.44 -20.60 6.45
N GLN A 106 -3.09 -20.37 5.32
CA GLN A 106 -3.89 -19.17 5.10
C GLN A 106 -5.26 -19.30 5.76
N HIS A 107 -5.69 -18.26 6.48
CA HIS A 107 -7.06 -18.08 6.91
C HIS A 107 -7.44 -16.60 6.77
N GLY A 108 -8.42 -16.32 5.92
CA GLY A 108 -8.75 -14.96 5.52
C GLY A 108 -7.54 -14.26 4.86
N ARG A 109 -7.18 -13.08 5.38
CA ARG A 109 -6.08 -12.24 4.87
C ARG A 109 -4.76 -12.45 5.63
N ASN A 110 -4.69 -13.47 6.46
CA ASN A 110 -3.54 -13.74 7.31
C ASN A 110 -3.02 -15.15 7.08
N CYS A 111 -1.74 -15.34 7.39
CA CYS A 111 -1.04 -16.61 7.36
C CYS A 111 -0.66 -16.99 8.77
N TYR A 112 -0.90 -18.23 9.17
CA TYR A 112 -0.67 -18.68 10.55
C TYR A 112 0.19 -19.93 10.62
N LYS A 113 0.98 -20.04 11.70
CA LYS A 113 1.78 -21.24 11.98
C LYS A 113 1.88 -21.45 13.48
N ALA A 114 1.55 -22.66 13.93
CA ALA A 114 1.77 -23.11 15.31
C ALA A 114 3.16 -23.73 15.46
N TYR A 115 3.84 -23.42 16.56
CA TYR A 115 5.19 -23.90 16.86
C TYR A 115 5.18 -24.91 18.01
N SER A 116 5.89 -26.03 17.84
CA SER A 116 6.01 -27.09 18.86
C SER A 116 7.03 -26.79 19.96
N GLU A 117 7.83 -25.75 19.81
CA GLU A 117 8.76 -25.31 20.86
C GLU A 117 8.01 -24.56 21.95
N LYS A 118 8.47 -24.65 23.20
CA LYS A 118 7.92 -23.87 24.32
C LYS A 118 8.83 -22.69 24.61
N LYS A 119 8.23 -21.49 24.77
CA LYS A 119 8.94 -20.23 25.04
C LYS A 119 8.14 -19.32 25.98
N SER A 120 8.81 -18.36 26.60
CA SER A 120 8.14 -17.21 27.24
C SER A 120 7.42 -16.36 26.20
N TYR A 121 6.47 -15.54 26.63
CA TYR A 121 5.67 -14.69 25.73
C TYR A 121 6.57 -13.80 24.86
N ASP A 122 7.52 -13.08 25.46
CA ASP A 122 8.39 -12.17 24.71
C ASP A 122 9.34 -12.89 23.74
N ALA A 123 9.81 -14.09 24.12
CA ALA A 123 10.65 -14.92 23.26
C ALA A 123 9.84 -15.50 22.09
N ALA A 124 8.59 -15.93 22.33
CA ALA A 124 7.67 -16.36 21.28
C ALA A 124 7.32 -15.20 20.33
N ALA A 125 7.02 -14.03 20.86
CA ALA A 125 6.77 -12.82 20.08
C ALA A 125 8.00 -12.43 19.24
N ALA A 126 9.21 -12.57 19.77
CA ALA A 126 10.45 -12.33 19.02
C ALA A 126 10.60 -13.30 17.83
N VAL A 127 10.27 -14.58 17.99
CA VAL A 127 10.26 -15.55 16.88
C VAL A 127 9.27 -15.11 15.79
N CYS A 128 8.06 -14.70 16.16
CA CYS A 128 7.08 -14.25 15.18
C CYS A 128 7.54 -12.98 14.44
N ARG A 129 8.19 -12.04 15.14
CA ARG A 129 8.74 -10.81 14.54
C ARG A 129 9.84 -11.10 13.51
N VAL A 130 10.71 -12.08 13.76
CA VAL A 130 11.76 -12.50 12.79
C VAL A 130 11.12 -12.99 11.48
N GLY A 131 9.94 -13.60 11.54
CA GLY A 131 9.16 -14.01 10.37
C GLY A 131 8.28 -12.92 9.77
N SER A 132 8.54 -11.63 10.05
CA SER A 132 7.72 -10.48 9.63
C SER A 132 6.26 -10.56 10.11
N GLY A 133 6.04 -11.19 11.26
CA GLY A 133 4.71 -11.41 11.83
C GLY A 133 4.60 -10.97 13.29
N SER A 134 3.50 -11.36 13.92
CA SER A 134 3.21 -11.18 15.34
C SER A 134 2.72 -12.49 15.95
N LEU A 135 2.56 -12.55 17.27
CA LEU A 135 1.72 -13.59 17.85
C LEU A 135 0.28 -13.44 17.31
N ALA A 136 -0.42 -14.56 17.17
CA ALA A 136 -1.74 -14.61 16.53
C ALA A 136 -2.80 -13.86 17.34
N MET A 137 -3.60 -13.03 16.66
CA MET A 137 -4.57 -12.11 17.26
C MET A 137 -5.99 -12.54 16.83
N PRO A 138 -6.65 -13.49 17.52
CA PRO A 138 -7.98 -13.96 17.15
C PRO A 138 -9.06 -12.93 17.46
N ARG A 139 -9.50 -12.20 16.42
CA ARG A 139 -10.49 -11.11 16.53
C ARG A 139 -11.95 -11.55 16.41
N ASP A 140 -12.18 -12.78 16.00
CA ASP A 140 -13.50 -13.35 15.79
C ASP A 140 -13.52 -14.86 16.06
N GLN A 141 -14.73 -15.41 16.15
CA GLN A 141 -14.96 -16.84 16.39
C GLN A 141 -14.36 -17.72 15.30
N ALA A 142 -14.37 -17.30 14.03
CA ALA A 142 -13.86 -18.11 12.92
C ALA A 142 -12.35 -18.28 13.01
N THR A 143 -11.63 -17.20 13.25
CA THR A 143 -10.19 -17.17 13.47
C THR A 143 -9.84 -17.99 14.69
N HIS A 144 -10.55 -17.81 15.81
CA HIS A 144 -10.32 -18.60 17.02
C HIS A 144 -10.45 -20.12 16.80
N GLN A 145 -11.50 -20.56 16.09
CA GLN A 145 -11.65 -21.97 15.72
C GLN A 145 -10.52 -22.46 14.82
N PHE A 146 -10.08 -21.63 13.87
CA PHE A 146 -8.93 -21.96 13.03
C PHE A 146 -7.62 -22.07 13.83
N LEU A 147 -7.39 -21.21 14.84
CA LEU A 147 -6.22 -21.36 15.71
C LEU A 147 -6.26 -22.64 16.54
N ILE A 148 -7.45 -23.10 16.96
CA ILE A 148 -7.63 -24.40 17.63
C ILE A 148 -7.21 -25.55 16.72
N THR A 149 -7.53 -25.52 15.42
CA THR A 149 -7.11 -26.59 14.51
C THR A 149 -5.59 -26.67 14.38
N LEU A 150 -4.89 -25.53 14.29
CA LEU A 150 -3.43 -25.47 14.27
C LEU A 150 -2.80 -25.96 15.58
N LYS A 151 -3.35 -25.52 16.71
CA LYS A 151 -2.97 -26.00 18.04
C LYS A 151 -3.08 -27.51 18.14
N ASN A 152 -4.21 -28.08 17.72
CA ASN A 152 -4.47 -29.51 17.80
C ASN A 152 -3.57 -30.35 16.89
N GLN A 153 -3.06 -29.77 15.80
CA GLN A 153 -2.04 -30.42 14.97
C GLN A 153 -0.68 -30.54 15.68
N VAL A 154 -0.40 -29.66 16.66
CA VAL A 154 0.86 -29.64 17.41
C VAL A 154 0.73 -30.39 18.74
N ASP A 155 -0.16 -29.91 19.62
CA ASP A 155 -0.45 -30.54 20.91
C ASP A 155 -1.83 -30.07 21.43
N ARG A 156 -2.84 -30.94 21.33
CA ARG A 156 -4.20 -30.65 21.81
C ARG A 156 -4.28 -30.43 23.33
N ALA A 157 -3.37 -31.03 24.11
CA ALA A 157 -3.43 -31.03 25.58
C ALA A 157 -2.62 -29.86 26.21
N ALA A 158 -1.92 -29.06 25.41
CA ALA A 158 -1.13 -27.94 25.89
C ALA A 158 -1.81 -26.59 25.63
N GLY A 159 -1.34 -25.54 26.32
CA GLY A 159 -1.71 -24.14 26.07
C GLY A 159 -0.78 -23.47 25.05
N PHE A 160 -1.31 -22.47 24.33
CA PHE A 160 -0.57 -21.72 23.31
C PHE A 160 -0.69 -20.21 23.51
N TRP A 161 0.43 -19.50 23.48
CA TRP A 161 0.44 -18.03 23.49
C TRP A 161 -0.29 -17.45 22.28
N LEU A 162 -1.08 -16.41 22.56
CA LEU A 162 -1.74 -15.55 21.58
C LEU A 162 -1.23 -14.11 21.73
N GLY A 163 -1.42 -13.29 20.72
CA GLY A 163 -0.87 -11.94 20.67
C GLY A 163 -1.77 -10.92 21.34
N PHE A 164 -2.02 -11.05 22.63
CA PHE A 164 -2.63 -10.00 23.45
C PHE A 164 -2.14 -10.04 24.90
N ASP A 165 -2.01 -8.86 25.49
CA ASP A 165 -1.55 -8.64 26.86
C ASP A 165 -2.13 -7.35 27.46
N ASP A 166 -2.10 -7.20 28.78
CA ASP A 166 -2.54 -5.99 29.49
C ASP A 166 -1.43 -5.35 30.34
N ARG A 167 -0.16 -5.74 30.13
CA ARG A 167 1.04 -5.19 30.82
C ARG A 167 1.14 -3.66 30.81
N SER A 168 0.56 -3.01 29.80
CA SER A 168 0.57 -1.54 29.66
C SER A 168 -0.44 -0.83 30.58
N GLN A 169 -1.50 -1.53 30.97
CA GLN A 169 -2.58 -1.06 31.82
C GLN A 169 -3.36 -2.28 32.31
N GLU A 170 -3.30 -2.56 33.60
CA GLU A 170 -4.08 -3.61 34.26
C GLU A 170 -5.56 -3.59 33.84
N GLY A 171 -6.08 -4.73 33.35
CA GLY A 171 -7.43 -4.89 32.79
C GLY A 171 -7.64 -4.21 31.43
N GLY A 172 -6.63 -3.54 30.89
CA GLY A 172 -6.60 -2.81 29.63
C GLY A 172 -6.02 -3.63 28.48
N TRP A 173 -6.54 -4.84 28.28
CA TRP A 173 -6.08 -5.81 27.30
C TRP A 173 -5.99 -5.26 25.87
N ARG A 174 -4.84 -5.50 25.24
CA ARG A 174 -4.52 -5.07 23.88
C ARG A 174 -3.91 -6.19 23.07
N TYR A 175 -4.24 -6.21 21.80
CA TYR A 175 -3.57 -7.05 20.82
C TYR A 175 -2.13 -6.59 20.59
N ALA A 176 -1.30 -7.47 20.01
CA ALA A 176 0.11 -7.19 19.72
C ALA A 176 0.34 -6.03 18.73
N ASP A 177 -0.70 -5.60 18.00
CA ASP A 177 -0.69 -4.38 17.17
C ASP A 177 -1.13 -3.10 17.92
N GLY A 178 -1.39 -3.21 19.22
CA GLY A 178 -1.77 -2.10 20.10
C GLY A 178 -3.26 -1.80 20.17
N THR A 179 -4.08 -2.41 19.31
CA THR A 179 -5.54 -2.24 19.34
C THR A 179 -6.16 -2.89 20.58
N ARG A 180 -7.26 -2.34 21.09
CA ARG A 180 -7.99 -2.94 22.22
C ARG A 180 -8.71 -4.22 21.80
N LEU A 181 -8.95 -5.13 22.74
CA LEU A 181 -9.82 -6.28 22.49
C LEU A 181 -11.24 -5.82 22.12
N GLY A 182 -11.86 -6.52 21.16
CA GLY A 182 -13.23 -6.26 20.71
C GLY A 182 -14.28 -6.99 21.55
N SER A 183 -15.50 -7.14 21.04
CA SER A 183 -16.58 -7.89 21.72
C SER A 183 -16.34 -9.40 21.77
N PHE A 184 -15.51 -9.93 20.87
CA PHE A 184 -15.12 -11.33 20.87
C PHE A 184 -13.98 -11.58 21.87
N GLN A 185 -14.33 -12.17 23.02
CA GLN A 185 -13.38 -12.49 24.08
C GLN A 185 -13.80 -13.80 24.77
N PRO A 186 -13.49 -14.98 24.21
CA PRO A 186 -13.91 -16.28 24.72
C PRO A 186 -13.05 -16.70 25.94
N TRP A 187 -13.01 -15.86 26.97
CA TRP A 187 -12.39 -16.18 28.25
C TRP A 187 -13.00 -17.43 28.87
N ASN A 188 -12.19 -18.18 29.61
CA ASN A 188 -12.68 -19.28 30.41
C ASN A 188 -13.53 -18.75 31.58
N THR A 189 -14.41 -19.58 32.14
CA THR A 189 -15.22 -19.16 33.29
C THR A 189 -14.31 -18.75 34.45
N GLY A 190 -14.40 -17.48 34.87
CA GLY A 190 -13.57 -16.92 35.93
C GLY A 190 -12.36 -16.14 35.45
N GLU A 191 -12.06 -16.14 34.14
CA GLU A 191 -10.92 -15.43 33.54
C GLU A 191 -11.34 -14.11 32.86
N PRO A 192 -10.43 -13.13 32.71
CA PRO A 192 -9.06 -13.10 33.26
C PRO A 192 -9.08 -12.86 34.79
N ASN A 193 -8.25 -13.58 35.53
CA ASN A 193 -8.34 -13.63 37.00
C ASN A 193 -7.14 -13.00 37.74
N GLN A 194 -6.09 -12.57 37.01
CA GLN A 194 -4.89 -11.98 37.59
C GLN A 194 -4.28 -12.80 38.74
N TYR A 195 -4.22 -14.12 38.60
CA TYR A 195 -3.83 -15.01 39.70
C TYR A 195 -2.38 -14.74 40.13
N GLY A 196 -2.20 -14.19 41.35
CA GLY A 196 -0.88 -13.81 41.86
C GLY A 196 -0.42 -12.39 41.46
N GLY A 197 -1.27 -11.63 40.75
CA GLY A 197 -1.07 -10.22 40.41
C GLY A 197 -0.04 -9.96 39.30
N ASN A 198 0.21 -10.93 38.43
CA ASN A 198 1.20 -10.84 37.35
C ASN A 198 0.86 -11.69 36.12
N GLU A 199 -0.43 -11.94 35.87
CA GLU A 199 -0.88 -12.73 34.72
C GLU A 199 -1.28 -11.82 33.59
N ASP A 200 -0.29 -11.24 32.91
CA ASP A 200 -0.58 -10.18 31.96
C ASP A 200 -0.64 -10.66 30.51
N CYS A 201 -0.38 -11.94 30.23
CA CYS A 201 -0.21 -12.48 28.88
C CYS A 201 -1.28 -13.50 28.51
N GLY A 202 -1.91 -13.32 27.34
CA GLY A 202 -3.01 -14.12 26.87
C GLY A 202 -2.62 -15.42 26.18
N MET A 203 -3.31 -16.51 26.52
CA MET A 203 -3.15 -17.82 25.86
C MET A 203 -4.50 -18.49 25.56
N ILE A 204 -4.49 -19.49 24.66
CA ILE A 204 -5.60 -20.44 24.48
C ILE A 204 -5.35 -21.74 25.24
N ASN A 205 -6.32 -22.10 26.10
CA ASN A 205 -6.18 -23.15 27.10
C ASN A 205 -6.24 -24.55 26.48
N LEU A 206 -5.96 -25.59 27.27
CA LEU A 206 -6.02 -26.97 26.82
C LEU A 206 -7.43 -27.39 26.38
N ASP A 207 -7.48 -28.41 25.51
CA ASP A 207 -8.71 -29.13 25.16
C ASP A 207 -9.31 -29.80 26.42
N PRO A 208 -10.64 -29.86 26.60
CA PRO A 208 -11.72 -29.47 25.67
C PRO A 208 -12.15 -28.01 25.75
N ASN A 209 -11.65 -27.24 26.72
CA ASN A 209 -12.15 -25.89 26.96
C ASN A 209 -11.80 -24.96 25.79
N ASN A 210 -10.53 -24.98 25.35
CA ASN A 210 -10.00 -24.13 24.27
C ASN A 210 -10.37 -22.63 24.42
N LYS A 211 -10.69 -22.19 25.64
CA LYS A 211 -11.01 -20.80 26.02
C LYS A 211 -9.74 -20.03 26.34
N TRP A 212 -9.84 -18.71 26.44
CA TRP A 212 -8.68 -17.88 26.81
C TRP A 212 -8.41 -17.94 28.31
N ASN A 213 -7.14 -17.85 28.66
CA ASN A 213 -6.61 -17.67 30.01
C ASN A 213 -5.56 -16.56 29.94
N ASP A 214 -5.46 -15.77 30.98
CA ASP A 214 -4.29 -14.98 31.28
C ASP A 214 -3.27 -15.84 32.04
N LEU A 215 -1.98 -15.61 31.83
CA LEU A 215 -0.93 -16.36 32.50
C LEU A 215 0.32 -15.48 32.61
N GLY A 216 1.13 -15.71 33.64
CA GLY A 216 2.42 -15.03 33.79
C GLY A 216 3.29 -15.18 32.53
N CYS A 217 3.71 -14.05 31.96
CA CYS A 217 4.41 -13.95 30.67
C CYS A 217 5.73 -14.74 30.58
N SER A 218 6.32 -15.10 31.73
CA SER A 218 7.54 -15.91 31.84
C SER A 218 7.31 -17.42 31.69
N SER A 219 6.05 -17.86 31.71
CA SER A 219 5.65 -19.27 31.50
C SER A 219 6.08 -19.79 30.14
N GLN A 220 6.42 -21.07 30.05
CA GLN A 220 6.91 -21.69 28.82
C GLN A 220 5.78 -22.42 28.09
N LEU A 221 5.18 -21.79 27.08
CA LEU A 221 4.09 -22.37 26.28
C LEU A 221 4.49 -22.48 24.81
N HIS A 222 3.76 -23.34 24.08
CA HIS A 222 3.74 -23.29 22.63
C HIS A 222 3.15 -21.96 22.17
N PHE A 223 3.25 -21.63 20.89
CA PHE A 223 2.77 -20.34 20.39
C PHE A 223 2.34 -20.43 18.94
N ILE A 224 1.47 -19.50 18.55
CA ILE A 224 1.00 -19.38 17.18
C ILE A 224 1.40 -18.01 16.66
N CYS A 225 2.15 -18.00 15.55
CA CYS A 225 2.45 -16.76 14.84
C CYS A 225 1.40 -16.49 13.77
N GLN A 226 1.17 -15.22 13.49
CA GLN A 226 0.46 -14.75 12.31
C GLN A 226 1.35 -13.81 11.49
N ILE A 227 1.15 -13.80 10.18
CA ILE A 227 1.68 -12.81 9.23
C ILE A 227 0.48 -12.22 8.53
N SER A 228 0.33 -10.90 8.60
CA SER A 228 -0.68 -10.20 7.82
C SER A 228 -0.20 -10.15 6.38
N LEU A 229 -0.99 -10.66 5.43
CA LEU A 229 -0.73 -10.42 4.00
C LEU A 229 -1.05 -8.97 3.60
N GLN A 230 -1.50 -8.16 4.57
CA GLN A 230 -1.66 -6.72 4.46
C GLN A 230 -0.39 -6.05 4.97
N VAL A 231 0.34 -5.39 4.06
CA VAL A 231 1.20 -4.27 4.43
C VAL A 231 0.27 -3.23 5.08
N VAL A 232 0.52 -2.93 6.36
CA VAL A 232 -0.06 -1.87 7.21
C VAL A 232 -1.20 -1.03 6.61
N ASP A 233 -2.39 -1.09 7.22
CA ASP A 233 -3.47 -0.09 7.15
C ASP A 233 -3.73 0.61 5.79
N SER A 234 -3.78 -0.14 4.69
CA SER A 234 -4.24 0.42 3.42
C SER A 234 -5.09 -0.59 2.64
N CYS A 235 -6.40 -0.48 2.82
CA CYS A 235 -7.30 -0.76 1.70
C CYS A 235 -7.15 0.38 0.69
N GLY A 236 -7.33 0.10 -0.60
CA GLY A 236 -7.06 1.10 -1.63
C GLY A 236 -6.04 0.64 -2.67
N GLY A 237 -5.30 1.59 -3.22
CA GLY A 237 -4.21 1.37 -4.17
C GLY A 237 -4.24 2.29 -5.38
N ASN A 238 -3.20 2.21 -6.20
CA ASN A 238 -3.11 2.96 -7.44
C ASN A 238 -4.00 2.34 -8.53
N LEU A 239 -4.68 3.21 -9.27
CA LEU A 239 -5.59 2.87 -10.36
C LEU A 239 -5.11 3.57 -11.65
N PRO A 240 -4.06 3.06 -12.31
CA PRO A 240 -3.54 3.64 -13.53
C PRO A 240 -4.38 3.27 -14.77
N GLY A 241 -4.24 4.05 -15.84
CA GLY A 241 -4.80 3.74 -17.15
C GLY A 241 -6.10 4.48 -17.46
N SER A 242 -6.67 4.21 -18.63
CA SER A 242 -7.76 5.02 -19.17
C SER A 242 -9.14 4.72 -18.56
N ALA A 243 -9.30 3.62 -17.82
CA ALA A 243 -10.52 3.28 -17.11
C ALA A 243 -10.29 2.15 -16.11
N GLY A 244 -11.18 2.03 -15.12
CA GLY A 244 -11.19 0.92 -14.19
C GLY A 244 -12.40 0.92 -13.25
N ILE A 245 -12.56 -0.16 -12.49
CA ILE A 245 -13.61 -0.35 -11.48
C ILE A 245 -12.94 -0.72 -10.17
N PHE A 246 -13.40 -0.14 -9.06
CA PHE A 246 -12.96 -0.47 -7.71
C PHE A 246 -14.13 -0.48 -6.74
N ILE A 247 -13.94 -1.16 -5.62
CA ILE A 247 -14.96 -1.38 -4.60
C ILE A 247 -14.40 -1.08 -3.22
N SER A 248 -15.26 -0.64 -2.29
CA SER A 248 -14.90 -0.58 -0.88
C SER A 248 -14.63 -1.99 -0.33
N PRO A 249 -13.84 -2.12 0.75
CA PRO A 249 -13.68 -3.39 1.44
C PRO A 249 -15.03 -3.98 1.84
N GLY A 250 -15.18 -5.30 1.69
CA GLY A 250 -16.40 -6.01 2.11
C GLY A 250 -17.52 -6.03 1.06
N TYR A 251 -17.59 -5.06 0.14
CA TYR A 251 -18.68 -4.97 -0.84
C TYR A 251 -18.87 -6.28 -1.65
N PRO A 252 -20.10 -6.80 -1.82
CA PRO A 252 -21.39 -6.19 -1.48
C PRO A 252 -21.88 -6.46 -0.05
N GLN A 253 -21.07 -7.11 0.78
CA GLN A 253 -21.31 -7.21 2.24
C GLN A 253 -20.82 -5.95 2.93
N THR A 254 -21.05 -5.85 4.24
CA THR A 254 -20.72 -4.64 4.98
C THR A 254 -19.20 -4.42 5.11
N TYR A 255 -18.75 -3.17 5.04
CA TYR A 255 -17.35 -2.79 5.34
C TYR A 255 -17.03 -2.94 6.85
N SER A 256 -15.77 -2.73 7.27
CA SER A 256 -15.39 -2.77 8.69
C SER A 256 -15.33 -1.37 9.31
N ASP A 257 -15.46 -1.31 10.63
CA ASP A 257 -15.28 -0.07 11.40
C ASP A 257 -13.80 0.39 11.38
N ASN A 258 -13.56 1.68 11.58
CA ASN A 258 -12.25 2.33 11.71
C ASN A 258 -11.32 2.13 10.51
N GLN A 259 -11.86 2.10 9.30
CA GLN A 259 -11.11 1.98 8.06
C GLN A 259 -10.76 3.34 7.48
N LYS A 260 -9.59 3.42 6.85
CA LYS A 260 -9.24 4.53 5.97
C LYS A 260 -8.59 4.00 4.70
N CYS A 261 -9.38 3.92 3.63
CA CYS A 261 -8.90 3.45 2.33
C CYS A 261 -8.57 4.63 1.42
N ARG A 262 -7.53 4.50 0.58
CA ARG A 262 -7.13 5.53 -0.39
C ARG A 262 -6.89 4.93 -1.76
N TRP A 263 -7.61 5.39 -2.76
CA TRP A 263 -7.35 5.06 -4.17
C TRP A 263 -6.81 6.28 -4.90
N PHE A 264 -5.71 6.10 -5.63
CA PHE A 264 -5.12 7.14 -6.46
C PHE A 264 -5.36 6.81 -7.92
N ILE A 265 -6.22 7.58 -8.57
CA ILE A 265 -6.54 7.44 -9.99
C ILE A 265 -5.55 8.28 -10.79
N ASN A 266 -4.91 7.66 -11.79
CA ASN A 266 -3.97 8.32 -12.69
C ASN A 266 -4.30 7.96 -14.14
N VAL A 267 -4.93 8.89 -14.86
CA VAL A 267 -5.29 8.71 -16.28
C VAL A 267 -4.15 9.20 -17.19
N PRO A 268 -4.13 8.82 -18.48
CA PRO A 268 -3.08 9.25 -19.41
C PRO A 268 -2.97 10.79 -19.53
N PRO A 269 -1.80 11.30 -19.93
CA PRO A 269 -1.63 12.73 -20.25
C PRO A 269 -2.70 13.25 -21.23
N GLY A 270 -3.01 14.54 -21.13
CA GLY A 270 -4.04 15.19 -21.95
C GLY A 270 -5.48 14.82 -21.58
N HIS A 271 -5.69 14.09 -20.49
CA HIS A 271 -7.01 13.72 -20.00
C HIS A 271 -7.25 14.21 -18.57
N VAL A 272 -8.52 14.34 -18.21
CA VAL A 272 -8.98 14.47 -16.82
C VAL A 272 -9.58 13.16 -16.34
N ALA A 273 -9.46 12.87 -15.05
CA ALA A 273 -10.09 11.71 -14.45
C ALA A 273 -11.55 12.01 -14.12
N ARG A 274 -12.47 11.17 -14.56
CA ARG A 274 -13.88 11.23 -14.18
C ARG A 274 -14.26 9.99 -13.38
N LEU A 275 -14.83 10.21 -12.20
CA LEU A 275 -15.30 9.19 -11.27
C LEU A 275 -16.84 9.12 -11.28
N THR A 276 -17.37 7.90 -11.36
CA THR A 276 -18.80 7.60 -11.28
C THR A 276 -19.02 6.48 -10.27
N PHE A 277 -19.87 6.72 -9.26
CA PHE A 277 -20.35 5.64 -8.38
C PHE A 277 -21.43 4.83 -9.10
N LEU A 278 -21.32 3.50 -9.05
CA LEU A 278 -22.27 2.56 -9.63
C LEU A 278 -23.29 2.06 -8.59
N ASP A 279 -22.85 1.92 -7.33
CA ASP A 279 -23.65 1.59 -6.15
C ASP A 279 -23.01 2.29 -4.94
N PHE A 280 -23.82 2.76 -3.99
CA PHE A 280 -23.36 3.58 -2.87
C PHE A 280 -24.27 3.44 -1.65
N ASP A 281 -23.72 2.97 -0.54
CA ASP A 281 -24.46 2.64 0.67
C ASP A 281 -23.54 2.75 1.89
N LEU A 282 -23.52 3.93 2.53
CA LEU A 282 -22.69 4.26 3.68
C LEU A 282 -23.55 4.75 4.85
N GLU A 283 -23.04 4.62 6.08
CA GLU A 283 -23.66 5.26 7.24
C GLU A 283 -23.74 6.77 7.04
N ASN A 284 -24.95 7.32 7.15
CA ASN A 284 -25.19 8.73 6.89
C ASN A 284 -24.58 9.64 7.98
N ARG A 285 -23.71 10.55 7.54
CA ARG A 285 -22.95 11.59 8.30
C ARG A 285 -21.67 11.13 8.99
N PHE A 286 -21.44 9.84 9.16
CA PHE A 286 -20.30 9.31 9.89
C PHE A 286 -19.27 8.72 8.92
N ASP A 287 -19.71 7.76 8.14
CA ASP A 287 -18.90 7.16 7.09
C ASP A 287 -18.99 7.97 5.81
N HIS A 288 -17.84 8.17 5.16
CA HIS A 288 -17.80 9.03 4.00
C HIS A 288 -16.71 8.66 3.00
N VAL A 289 -16.99 8.99 1.74
CA VAL A 289 -16.00 9.05 0.68
C VAL A 289 -15.70 10.51 0.37
N THR A 290 -14.46 10.91 0.57
CA THR A 290 -13.93 12.22 0.15
C THR A 290 -13.17 12.04 -1.17
N VAL A 291 -13.48 12.86 -2.16
CA VAL A 291 -12.79 12.90 -3.45
C VAL A 291 -11.96 14.18 -3.50
N LEU A 292 -10.65 14.04 -3.71
CA LEU A 292 -9.70 15.14 -3.77
C LEU A 292 -9.17 15.27 -5.20
N ASP A 293 -9.01 16.51 -5.63
CA ASP A 293 -8.31 16.84 -6.85
C ASP A 293 -6.82 16.52 -6.69
N GLY A 294 -6.25 15.67 -7.56
CA GLY A 294 -4.86 15.24 -7.38
C GLY A 294 -3.84 16.35 -7.66
N CYS A 295 -4.22 17.43 -8.36
CA CYS A 295 -3.33 18.51 -8.70
C CYS A 295 -3.33 19.64 -7.65
N SER A 296 -4.50 20.00 -7.13
CA SER A 296 -4.65 21.08 -6.15
C SER A 296 -4.89 20.60 -4.71
N ASN A 297 -5.04 19.28 -4.51
CA ASN A 297 -5.46 18.67 -3.25
C ASN A 297 -6.78 19.26 -2.69
N THR A 298 -7.60 19.87 -3.57
CA THR A 298 -8.87 20.48 -3.18
C THR A 298 -9.95 19.41 -3.09
N GLU A 299 -10.82 19.50 -2.08
CA GLU A 299 -11.97 18.61 -1.97
C GLU A 299 -12.97 18.89 -3.10
N LEU A 300 -13.13 17.91 -4.00
CA LEU A 300 -14.10 17.94 -5.10
C LEU A 300 -15.48 17.46 -4.65
N GLY A 301 -15.53 16.70 -3.55
CA GLY A 301 -16.78 16.31 -2.90
C GLY A 301 -16.57 15.38 -1.72
N LYS A 302 -17.52 15.39 -0.79
CA LYS A 302 -17.58 14.48 0.35
C LYS A 302 -18.98 13.90 0.45
N PHE A 303 -19.08 12.58 0.40
CA PHE A 303 -20.34 11.87 0.19
C PHE A 303 -20.57 10.84 1.28
N THR A 304 -21.83 10.67 1.66
CA THR A 304 -22.30 9.79 2.75
C THR A 304 -23.75 9.37 2.49
N GLY A 305 -24.28 8.41 3.25
CA GLY A 305 -25.64 7.90 3.09
C GLY A 305 -25.80 6.91 1.93
N THR A 306 -27.04 6.75 1.48
CA THR A 306 -27.45 5.69 0.52
C THR A 306 -27.83 6.23 -0.86
N SER A 307 -27.83 7.55 -1.05
CA SER A 307 -28.07 8.16 -2.34
C SER A 307 -26.79 8.14 -3.18
N ARG A 308 -26.90 7.71 -4.44
CA ARG A 308 -25.76 7.69 -5.36
C ARG A 308 -25.21 9.11 -5.57
N PRO A 309 -23.92 9.37 -5.29
CA PRO A 309 -23.30 10.66 -5.51
C PRO A 309 -23.30 11.10 -6.98
N PRO A 310 -23.19 12.41 -7.27
CA PRO A 310 -22.95 12.91 -8.61
C PRO A 310 -21.57 12.48 -9.14
N ASP A 311 -21.42 12.49 -10.47
CA ASP A 311 -20.12 12.28 -11.10
C ASP A 311 -19.15 13.40 -10.73
N VAL A 312 -17.89 13.03 -10.47
CA VAL A 312 -16.83 13.97 -10.10
C VAL A 312 -15.76 13.96 -11.17
N SER A 313 -15.28 15.13 -11.58
CA SER A 313 -14.16 15.27 -12.52
C SER A 313 -13.03 16.06 -11.88
N SER A 314 -11.80 15.60 -12.05
CA SER A 314 -10.61 16.34 -11.62
C SER A 314 -10.27 17.46 -12.59
N SER A 315 -9.44 18.40 -12.14
CA SER A 315 -8.86 19.48 -12.93
C SER A 315 -7.71 19.02 -13.82
N GLY A 316 -7.05 17.92 -13.45
CA GLY A 316 -5.95 17.31 -14.20
C GLY A 316 -6.08 15.79 -14.28
N ARG A 317 -4.99 15.11 -14.62
CA ARG A 317 -4.99 13.65 -14.86
C ARG A 317 -5.08 12.79 -13.60
N THR A 318 -5.03 13.39 -12.42
CA THR A 318 -4.95 12.69 -11.13
C THR A 318 -6.13 13.03 -10.23
N MET A 319 -6.62 12.03 -9.48
CA MET A 319 -7.68 12.17 -8.49
C MET A 319 -7.42 11.20 -7.32
N GLU A 320 -7.63 11.63 -6.08
CA GLU A 320 -7.59 10.74 -4.91
C GLU A 320 -9.01 10.51 -4.37
N VAL A 321 -9.32 9.26 -4.02
CA VAL A 321 -10.59 8.86 -3.39
C VAL A 321 -10.28 8.27 -2.03
N VAL A 322 -10.81 8.86 -0.97
CA VAL A 322 -10.55 8.48 0.43
C VAL A 322 -11.84 8.01 1.07
N PHE A 323 -11.92 6.73 1.44
CA PHE A 323 -13.04 6.17 2.20
C PHE A 323 -12.67 6.08 3.68
N THR A 324 -13.45 6.71 4.55
CA THR A 324 -13.22 6.70 6.01
C THR A 324 -14.45 6.17 6.71
N THR A 325 -14.26 5.23 7.63
CA THR A 325 -15.33 4.71 8.49
C THR A 325 -15.07 5.02 9.97
N ASP A 326 -16.16 5.18 10.71
CA ASP A 326 -16.15 5.42 12.15
C ASP A 326 -16.12 4.09 12.94
N HIS A 327 -16.29 4.15 14.26
CA HIS A 327 -16.17 3.00 15.15
C HIS A 327 -17.39 2.06 15.18
N SER A 328 -18.45 2.34 14.45
CA SER A 328 -19.72 1.59 14.50
C SER A 328 -20.52 1.68 13.19
N VAL A 329 -21.68 1.01 13.16
CA VAL A 329 -22.71 1.05 12.09
C VAL A 329 -22.16 0.91 10.67
N LYS A 330 -22.34 -0.29 10.10
CA LYS A 330 -21.80 -0.62 8.77
C LYS A 330 -22.90 -0.84 7.76
N GLU A 331 -22.69 -0.28 6.58
CA GLU A 331 -23.50 -0.53 5.39
C GLU A 331 -22.70 -1.28 4.33
N ARG A 332 -23.29 -1.55 3.16
CA ARG A 332 -22.69 -2.39 2.11
C ARG A 332 -21.46 -1.77 1.44
N GLY A 333 -21.23 -0.48 1.59
CA GLY A 333 -20.13 0.23 0.95
C GLY A 333 -20.47 0.71 -0.46
N PHE A 334 -19.48 0.74 -1.35
CA PHE A 334 -19.67 1.28 -2.69
C PHE A 334 -18.93 0.48 -3.77
N LYS A 335 -19.41 0.64 -5.00
CA LYS A 335 -18.73 0.26 -6.24
C LYS A 335 -18.62 1.49 -7.12
N ALA A 336 -17.42 1.79 -7.59
CA ALA A 336 -17.16 2.96 -8.42
C ALA A 336 -16.37 2.58 -9.67
N ARG A 337 -16.47 3.43 -10.70
CA ARG A 337 -15.65 3.35 -11.90
C ARG A 337 -15.00 4.70 -12.18
N TYR A 338 -13.83 4.66 -12.80
CA TYR A 338 -13.21 5.86 -13.36
C TYR A 338 -12.91 5.66 -14.84
N TYR A 339 -12.78 6.78 -15.56
CA TYR A 339 -12.31 6.80 -16.94
C TYR A 339 -11.69 8.15 -17.30
N ALA A 340 -10.81 8.11 -18.29
CA ALA A 340 -10.15 9.26 -18.87
C ALA A 340 -11.12 10.01 -19.78
N VAL A 341 -11.20 11.33 -19.63
CA VAL A 341 -11.94 12.22 -20.53
C VAL A 341 -10.96 13.17 -21.18
N ALA A 342 -10.95 13.25 -22.52
CA ALA A 342 -10.02 14.12 -23.24
C ALA A 342 -10.21 15.57 -22.78
N ASN A 343 -9.10 16.21 -22.42
CA ASN A 343 -9.09 17.61 -22.05
C ASN A 343 -9.14 18.44 -23.33
N HIS A 344 -10.35 18.71 -23.83
CA HIS A 344 -10.50 19.58 -24.99
C HIS A 344 -10.19 21.03 -24.58
N VAL A 345 -8.94 21.44 -24.76
CA VAL A 345 -8.62 22.87 -24.81
C VAL A 345 -9.30 23.41 -26.07
N ALA A 346 -10.39 24.15 -25.87
CA ALA A 346 -11.05 24.87 -26.96
C ALA A 346 -10.10 25.94 -27.49
N GLY A 347 -9.55 25.72 -28.70
CA GLY A 347 -8.60 26.62 -29.34
C GLY A 347 -8.57 26.48 -30.86
N SER A 348 -9.52 27.15 -31.52
CA SER A 348 -9.57 27.51 -32.96
C SER A 348 -10.14 26.50 -33.97
N GLY A 349 -11.14 26.97 -34.71
CA GLY A 349 -11.55 26.42 -36.01
C GLY A 349 -12.93 25.77 -36.06
N LYS A 350 -14.01 26.56 -36.06
CA LYS A 350 -15.24 26.13 -36.75
C LYS A 350 -14.89 25.92 -38.23
N ARG A 351 -14.90 24.67 -38.70
CA ARG A 351 -15.26 24.39 -40.09
C ARG A 351 -16.61 23.69 -40.06
N GLU A 352 -17.60 24.34 -40.68
CA GLU A 352 -18.87 23.72 -41.03
C GLU A 352 -18.60 22.42 -41.80
N MET A 353 -19.30 21.37 -41.39
CA MET A 353 -19.26 20.09 -42.06
C MET A 353 -20.20 20.17 -43.26
N SER A 354 -19.69 20.55 -44.43
CA SER A 354 -20.40 20.34 -45.70
C SER A 354 -20.30 18.86 -46.10
N ALA A 355 -21.42 18.32 -46.57
CA ALA A 355 -21.63 16.92 -46.95
C ALA A 355 -20.56 16.39 -47.93
N PRO A 356 -20.27 15.07 -47.94
CA PRO A 356 -19.31 14.50 -48.87
C PRO A 356 -19.92 14.43 -50.27
N GLU A 357 -19.22 15.05 -51.22
CA GLU A 357 -19.40 14.88 -52.66
C GLU A 357 -18.70 13.58 -53.09
N GLU A 358 -19.38 12.74 -53.89
CA GLU A 358 -18.86 11.48 -54.43
C GLU A 358 -17.58 11.70 -55.25
N LEU A 359 -16.57 10.86 -55.06
CA LEU A 359 -15.37 10.84 -55.91
C LEU A 359 -15.21 9.44 -56.53
N GLU A 360 -15.42 9.42 -57.85
CA GLU A 360 -15.18 8.28 -58.73
C GLU A 360 -13.71 7.83 -58.69
N LEU A 361 -13.51 6.53 -58.85
CA LEU A 361 -12.22 5.87 -58.92
C LEU A 361 -11.51 6.17 -60.25
N GLY A 362 -10.35 6.83 -60.17
CA GLY A 362 -9.39 6.98 -61.25
C GLY A 362 -8.05 6.31 -60.91
N GLU A 363 -7.51 5.55 -61.86
CA GLU A 363 -6.35 4.65 -61.79
C GLU A 363 -4.97 5.36 -61.60
N PRO A 364 -3.91 4.64 -61.17
CA PRO A 364 -2.60 5.21 -60.87
C PRO A 364 -1.68 5.24 -62.10
N ASN A 365 -0.80 6.24 -62.19
CA ASN A 365 0.39 6.15 -63.03
C ASN A 365 1.62 6.78 -62.37
N GLU A 366 2.72 6.05 -62.54
CA GLU A 366 4.10 6.30 -62.12
C GLU A 366 4.68 7.54 -62.79
N ASP A 367 5.37 8.41 -62.05
CA ASP A 367 6.78 8.71 -62.31
C ASP A 367 7.40 9.73 -61.32
N HIS A 368 8.64 9.40 -60.96
CA HIS A 368 9.77 10.30 -60.64
C HIS A 368 10.04 10.78 -59.20
N GLU A 369 11.00 10.08 -58.60
CA GLU A 369 11.99 10.56 -57.64
C GLU A 369 12.69 11.85 -58.09
N LYS A 370 12.63 12.90 -57.26
CA LYS A 370 13.77 13.65 -56.71
C LYS A 370 13.27 14.90 -55.99
N GLY A 371 13.21 14.82 -54.67
CA GLY A 371 12.87 15.97 -53.82
C GLY A 371 12.54 15.58 -52.38
N MET A 372 13.34 14.73 -51.75
CA MET A 372 13.19 14.38 -50.33
C MET A 372 14.55 14.41 -49.62
N LEU A 373 15.12 15.61 -49.50
CA LEU A 373 16.15 15.94 -48.52
C LEU A 373 16.00 17.44 -48.19
N GLU A 374 14.83 17.85 -47.69
CA GLU A 374 14.66 19.12 -46.95
C GLU A 374 13.29 19.27 -46.23
N GLU A 375 12.36 18.32 -46.32
CA GLU A 375 11.06 18.40 -45.59
C GLU A 375 10.93 17.53 -44.32
N ASP A 376 11.86 16.61 -44.04
CA ASP A 376 11.80 15.77 -42.82
C ASP A 376 12.41 16.40 -41.56
N ALA A 377 12.94 17.63 -41.65
CA ALA A 377 13.39 18.40 -40.48
C ALA A 377 12.26 19.22 -39.82
N ALA A 378 11.15 19.48 -40.52
CA ALA A 378 10.06 20.31 -40.01
C ALA A 378 8.94 19.53 -39.29
N MET A 379 8.93 18.19 -39.37
CA MET A 379 7.95 17.31 -38.71
C MET A 379 8.43 16.78 -37.34
N LEU A 380 9.72 16.92 -37.02
CA LEU A 380 10.28 16.56 -35.71
C LEU A 380 10.40 17.76 -34.75
N GLU A 381 10.50 19.00 -35.26
CA GLU A 381 10.47 20.19 -34.39
C GLU A 381 9.04 20.57 -33.95
N ASN A 382 8.00 20.22 -34.74
CA ASN A 382 6.61 20.52 -34.37
C ASN A 382 6.01 19.57 -33.32
N ASN A 383 6.58 18.37 -33.12
CA ASN A 383 6.21 17.50 -31.99
C ASN A 383 6.97 17.82 -30.69
N ILE A 384 8.04 18.63 -30.76
CA ILE A 384 8.79 19.09 -29.57
C ILE A 384 8.23 20.43 -29.05
N LEU A 385 7.45 21.15 -29.85
CA LEU A 385 6.82 22.41 -29.46
C LEU A 385 5.36 22.26 -28.95
N SER A 386 4.69 21.13 -29.17
CA SER A 386 3.35 20.87 -28.60
C SER A 386 3.36 20.28 -27.18
N GLU A 387 4.51 19.86 -26.65
CA GLU A 387 4.64 19.46 -25.23
C GLU A 387 4.88 20.65 -24.28
N LYS A 388 4.98 21.88 -24.79
CA LYS A 388 5.19 23.09 -23.98
C LYS A 388 3.92 23.87 -23.62
N GLU A 389 2.74 23.42 -24.03
CA GLU A 389 1.46 24.03 -23.63
C GLU A 389 0.50 23.01 -23.00
N GLY A 390 0.94 22.44 -21.88
CA GLY A 390 0.07 21.74 -20.94
C GLY A 390 0.59 22.00 -19.54
N VAL A 391 0.23 23.16 -18.97
CA VAL A 391 0.61 23.56 -17.61
C VAL A 391 0.03 22.52 -16.62
N GLY A 392 0.82 21.49 -16.31
CA GLY A 392 0.61 20.55 -15.23
C GLY A 392 0.99 21.21 -13.90
N CYS A 393 0.16 21.02 -12.88
CA CYS A 393 0.15 21.85 -11.68
C CYS A 393 1.47 21.86 -10.88
N VAL A 394 1.96 23.08 -10.63
CA VAL A 394 3.04 23.40 -9.71
C VAL A 394 2.44 23.62 -8.32
N HIS A 395 2.85 22.82 -7.33
CA HIS A 395 2.46 23.00 -5.93
C HIS A 395 2.99 24.35 -5.41
N LYS A 396 2.10 25.26 -5.03
CA LYS A 396 2.45 26.46 -4.25
C LYS A 396 2.32 26.11 -2.76
N ASN A 397 3.46 26.02 -2.08
CA ASN A 397 3.49 26.00 -0.61
C ASN A 397 2.93 27.33 -0.09
N VAL A 398 1.89 27.27 0.75
CA VAL A 398 1.45 28.41 1.58
C VAL A 398 2.07 28.23 2.96
N LEU A 399 2.64 29.34 3.43
CA LEU A 399 3.50 29.56 4.60
C LEU A 399 2.97 29.02 5.93
#